data_AF-A0A9X1VNX4-F1
#
_entry.id   AF-A0A9X1VNX4-F1
#
_cell.length_a   1.000
_cell.length_b   1.000
_cell.length_c   1.000
_cell.angle_alpha   90.00
_cell.angle_beta   90.00
_cell.angle_gamma   90.00
#
_symmetry.space_group_name_H-M   'P 1'
#
loop_
_entity.id
_entity.type
_entity.pdbx_description
1 polymer ?
#
loop_
_entity_poly.entity_id
_entity_poly.type
_entity_poly.pdbx_seq_one_letter_code
_entity_poly.pdbx_strand_id
1 'polypeptide(L)'
;MSKQYETGNAKNVADLQKLIEQVTVYTAYNPPVDNLKIVNLNTLYINSLNAVTEVEEKRNANKNAIHTRQQAYLNLKSTSTRIINQLEILGLSEGVLAQAKSLNNLIQGSKKKKKEVDEETGEESKTVSTSRQSYTQLADNFSKILQLLATIPTYNPNLEELKLVNLIAYHTTLVESTKNVDITEAVLNTKLIERNNILYKSGTGLYTIAQNVKKYVKSIYGATSPEYSNISKIKFTSS
;
A
#
# COMPACT_ATOMS: atom_id res chain seq x y z
N MET A 1 -3.58 -26.33 -9.36
CA MET A 1 -2.85 -25.91 -8.14
C MET A 1 -1.65 -25.08 -8.54
N SER A 2 -1.62 -23.80 -8.17
CA SER A 2 -0.48 -22.93 -8.44
C SER A 2 0.73 -23.45 -7.64
N LYS A 3 1.84 -23.75 -8.32
CA LYS A 3 3.13 -23.99 -7.65
C LYS A 3 3.60 -22.64 -7.09
N GLN A 4 3.22 -22.33 -5.85
CA GLN A 4 3.89 -21.28 -5.08
C GLN A 4 5.29 -21.82 -4.76
N TYR A 5 6.28 -21.38 -5.53
CA TYR A 5 7.64 -21.45 -5.07
C TYR A 5 7.74 -20.53 -3.85
N GLU A 6 8.00 -21.08 -2.66
CA GLU A 6 8.34 -20.27 -1.49
C GLU A 6 9.64 -19.52 -1.81
N THR A 7 9.52 -18.26 -2.21
CA THR A 7 10.64 -17.36 -2.49
C THR A 7 10.63 -16.21 -1.49
N GLY A 8 11.81 -15.62 -1.24
CA GLY A 8 11.98 -14.45 -0.38
C GLY A 8 11.87 -14.76 1.12
N ASN A 9 11.21 -13.87 1.86
CA ASN A 9 11.19 -13.86 3.33
C ASN A 9 10.70 -15.16 3.96
N ALA A 10 9.57 -15.70 3.48
CA ALA A 10 8.97 -16.93 4.01
C ALA A 10 9.92 -18.13 3.87
N LYS A 11 10.69 -18.18 2.77
CA LYS A 11 11.68 -19.24 2.54
C LYS A 11 12.81 -19.19 3.55
N ASN A 12 13.33 -18.00 3.86
CA ASN A 12 14.35 -17.81 4.90
C ASN A 12 13.84 -18.27 6.27
N VAL A 13 12.57 -18.00 6.60
CA VAL A 13 11.95 -18.47 7.86
C VAL A 13 11.82 -19.99 7.89
N ALA A 14 11.34 -20.60 6.81
CA ALA A 14 11.24 -22.07 6.70
C ALA A 14 12.62 -22.75 6.76
N ASP A 15 13.64 -22.14 6.16
CA ASP A 15 15.00 -22.65 6.18
C ASP A 15 15.68 -22.47 7.54
N LEU A 16 15.30 -21.44 8.32
CA LEU A 16 15.73 -21.34 9.72
C LEU A 16 15.17 -22.52 10.53
N GLN A 17 13.89 -22.88 10.38
CA GLN A 17 13.34 -24.05 11.06
C GLN A 17 14.13 -25.31 10.71
N LYS A 18 14.37 -25.54 9.40
CA LYS A 18 15.17 -26.70 8.96
C LYS A 18 16.56 -26.70 9.59
N LEU A 19 17.22 -25.55 9.68
CA LEU A 19 18.52 -25.44 10.33
C LEU A 19 18.45 -25.77 11.82
N ILE A 20 17.42 -25.31 12.53
CA ILE A 20 17.18 -25.62 13.96
C ILE A 20 17.00 -27.12 14.17
N GLU A 21 16.19 -27.79 13.34
CA GLU A 21 15.98 -29.24 13.44
C GLU A 21 17.30 -30.01 13.26
N GLN A 22 18.15 -29.59 12.32
CA GLN A 22 19.46 -30.21 12.13
C GLN A 22 20.37 -30.04 13.35
N VAL A 23 20.53 -28.81 13.86
CA VAL A 23 21.47 -28.57 14.97
C VAL A 23 20.97 -29.08 16.31
N THR A 24 19.68 -29.36 16.45
CA THR A 24 19.09 -29.96 17.66
C THR A 24 19.54 -31.40 17.86
N VAL A 25 19.80 -32.15 16.79
CA VAL A 25 20.26 -33.55 16.86
C VAL A 25 21.79 -33.69 16.86
N TYR A 26 22.52 -32.59 16.72
CA TYR A 26 23.98 -32.57 16.69
C TYR A 26 24.57 -32.55 18.10
N THR A 27 25.16 -33.67 18.53
CA THR A 27 25.62 -33.89 19.92
C THR A 27 26.67 -32.88 20.41
N ALA A 28 27.57 -32.41 19.54
CA ALA A 28 28.59 -31.42 19.88
C ALA A 28 28.10 -29.96 19.84
N TYR A 29 26.83 -29.71 19.51
CA TYR A 29 26.30 -28.36 19.36
C TYR A 29 26.07 -27.68 20.71
N ASN A 30 27.02 -26.85 21.14
CA ASN A 30 26.94 -26.08 22.38
C ASN A 30 27.58 -24.68 22.24
N PRO A 31 26.93 -23.76 21.50
CA PRO A 31 27.57 -22.49 21.16
C PRO A 31 27.76 -21.58 22.38
N PRO A 32 28.92 -20.89 22.48
CA PRO A 32 29.19 -19.96 23.57
C PRO A 32 28.44 -18.62 23.42
N VAL A 33 27.90 -18.34 22.23
CA VAL A 33 27.18 -17.11 21.92
C VAL A 33 25.67 -17.34 22.09
N ASP A 34 25.02 -16.52 22.92
CA ASP A 34 23.62 -16.72 23.29
C ASP A 34 22.68 -16.77 22.09
N ASN A 35 22.84 -15.90 21.09
CA ASN A 35 21.94 -15.86 19.93
C ASN A 35 22.01 -17.11 19.02
N LEU A 36 22.99 -18.00 19.23
CA LEU A 36 23.10 -19.28 18.53
C LEU A 36 22.50 -20.43 19.34
N LYS A 37 22.16 -20.25 20.62
CA LYS A 37 21.54 -21.30 21.43
C LYS A 37 20.16 -21.66 20.88
N ILE A 38 19.81 -22.95 20.94
CA ILE A 38 18.56 -23.50 20.37
C ILE A 38 17.32 -22.73 20.86
N VAL A 39 17.26 -22.36 22.13
CA VAL A 39 16.14 -21.58 22.70
C VAL A 39 15.98 -20.21 22.00
N ASN A 40 17.09 -19.52 21.76
CA ASN A 40 17.08 -18.21 21.09
C ASN A 40 16.83 -18.33 19.59
N LEU A 41 17.27 -19.42 18.95
CA LEU A 41 16.93 -19.71 17.55
C LEU A 41 15.43 -19.97 17.38
N ASN A 42 14.80 -20.72 18.29
CA ASN A 42 13.35 -20.93 18.27
C ASN A 42 12.57 -19.62 18.48
N THR A 43 13.04 -18.76 19.39
CA THR A 43 12.47 -17.42 19.59
C THR A 43 12.57 -16.58 18.32
N LEU A 44 13.73 -16.61 17.65
CA LEU A 44 13.94 -15.92 16.37
C LEU A 44 13.02 -16.45 15.27
N TYR A 45 12.82 -17.77 15.20
CA TYR A 45 11.90 -18.40 14.26
C TYR A 45 10.47 -17.93 14.47
N ILE A 46 9.95 -17.97 15.70
CA ILE A 46 8.59 -17.51 16.04
C ILE A 46 8.42 -16.02 15.69
N ASN A 47 9.37 -15.18 16.09
CA ASN A 47 9.33 -13.75 15.77
C ASN A 47 9.35 -13.49 14.25
N SER A 48 10.14 -14.25 13.51
CA SER A 48 10.23 -14.13 12.05
C SER A 48 8.96 -14.59 11.35
N LEU A 49 8.34 -15.68 11.83
CA LEU A 49 7.05 -16.17 11.34
C LEU A 49 5.95 -15.14 11.56
N ASN A 50 5.84 -14.61 12.78
CA ASN A 50 4.87 -13.58 13.13
C ASN A 50 5.06 -12.32 12.25
N ALA A 51 6.29 -11.84 12.09
CA ALA A 51 6.57 -10.66 11.28
C ALA A 51 6.21 -10.83 9.79
N VAL A 52 6.41 -12.02 9.22
CA VAL A 52 5.98 -12.31 7.83
C VAL A 52 4.45 -12.34 7.73
N THR A 53 3.77 -13.01 8.67
CA THR A 53 2.30 -13.08 8.71
C THR A 53 1.66 -11.70 8.86
N GLU A 54 2.14 -10.88 9.82
CA GLU A 54 1.63 -9.53 10.05
C GLU A 54 1.77 -8.64 8.81
N VAL A 55 2.87 -8.75 8.05
CA VAL A 55 3.02 -7.99 6.80
C VAL A 55 1.96 -8.40 5.78
N GLU A 56 1.67 -9.69 5.62
CA GLU A 56 0.64 -10.14 4.66
C GLU A 56 -0.75 -9.67 5.08
N GLU A 57 -1.08 -9.72 6.37
CA GLU A 57 -2.33 -9.18 6.91
C GLU A 57 -2.48 -7.68 6.63
N LYS A 58 -1.44 -6.88 6.92
CA LYS A 58 -1.50 -5.42 6.69
C LYS A 58 -1.48 -5.08 5.20
N ARG A 59 -0.83 -5.89 4.36
CA ARG A 59 -0.90 -5.74 2.90
C ARG A 59 -2.32 -5.96 2.38
N ASN A 60 -3.00 -6.99 2.88
CA ASN A 60 -4.40 -7.24 2.52
C ASN A 60 -5.32 -6.13 3.00
N ALA A 61 -5.11 -5.62 4.22
CA ALA A 61 -5.86 -4.46 4.73
C ALA A 61 -5.69 -3.22 3.85
N ASN A 62 -4.46 -2.91 3.42
CA ASN A 62 -4.19 -1.80 2.50
C ASN A 62 -4.87 -2.01 1.13
N LYS A 63 -4.77 -3.21 0.54
CA LYS A 63 -5.46 -3.55 -0.72
C LYS A 63 -6.97 -3.35 -0.61
N ASN A 64 -7.57 -3.77 0.49
CA ASN A 64 -9.00 -3.58 0.74
C ASN A 64 -9.35 -2.10 0.87
N ALA A 65 -8.55 -1.30 1.58
CA ALA A 65 -8.76 0.15 1.68
C ALA A 65 -8.69 0.83 0.31
N ILE A 66 -7.72 0.45 -0.55
CA ILE A 66 -7.62 0.95 -1.93
C ILE A 66 -8.89 0.60 -2.72
N HIS A 67 -9.37 -0.63 -2.61
CA HIS A 67 -10.59 -1.07 -3.29
C HIS A 67 -11.82 -0.28 -2.80
N THR A 68 -12.00 -0.14 -1.48
CA THR A 68 -13.09 0.66 -0.91
C THR A 68 -13.06 2.11 -1.38
N ARG A 69 -11.88 2.74 -1.43
CA ARG A 69 -11.73 4.09 -2.00
C ARG A 69 -12.12 4.13 -3.48
N GLN A 70 -11.69 3.16 -4.28
CA GLN A 70 -12.10 3.10 -5.69
C GLN A 70 -13.62 3.01 -5.83
N GLN A 71 -14.27 2.14 -5.05
CA GLN A 71 -15.73 1.99 -5.04
C GLN A 71 -16.46 3.27 -4.63
N ALA A 72 -15.99 3.95 -3.58
CA ALA A 72 -16.59 5.20 -3.10
C ALA A 72 -16.63 6.29 -4.19
N TYR A 73 -15.59 6.37 -5.04
CA TYR A 73 -15.48 7.40 -6.08
C TYR A 73 -16.13 7.03 -7.42
N LEU A 74 -16.64 5.80 -7.61
CA LEU A 74 -17.21 5.35 -8.88
C LEU A 74 -18.29 6.29 -9.40
N ASN A 75 -19.19 6.72 -8.51
CA ASN A 75 -20.35 7.52 -8.88
C ASN A 75 -20.08 9.03 -8.88
N LEU A 76 -18.92 9.49 -8.40
CA LEU A 76 -18.63 10.92 -8.23
C LEU A 76 -18.84 11.73 -9.51
N LYS A 77 -18.33 11.22 -10.64
CA LYS A 77 -18.45 11.90 -11.94
C LYS A 77 -19.90 11.99 -12.42
N SER A 78 -20.67 10.90 -12.25
CA SER A 78 -22.09 10.86 -12.62
C SER A 78 -22.93 11.78 -11.74
N THR A 79 -22.74 11.72 -10.42
CA THR A 79 -23.40 12.60 -9.46
C THR A 79 -23.11 14.07 -9.73
N SER A 80 -21.85 14.42 -10.01
CA SER A 80 -21.46 15.80 -10.34
C SER A 80 -22.16 16.32 -11.59
N THR A 81 -22.27 15.50 -12.64
CA THR A 81 -23.03 15.86 -13.85
C THR A 81 -24.52 16.06 -13.55
N ARG A 82 -25.13 15.18 -12.75
CA ARG A 82 -26.54 15.31 -12.33
C ARG A 82 -26.79 16.61 -11.55
N ILE A 83 -25.86 17.01 -10.69
CA ILE A 83 -25.94 18.29 -9.98
C ILE A 83 -25.96 19.46 -10.98
N ILE A 84 -25.08 19.47 -11.97
CA ILE A 84 -25.05 20.56 -12.97
C ILE A 84 -26.37 20.64 -13.74
N ASN A 85 -26.91 19.52 -14.21
CA ASN A 85 -28.18 19.50 -14.92
C ASN A 85 -29.34 19.99 -14.02
N GLN A 86 -29.30 19.67 -12.72
CA GLN A 86 -30.28 20.20 -11.77
C GLN A 86 -30.16 21.71 -11.61
N LEU A 87 -28.94 22.27 -11.63
CA LEU A 87 -28.74 23.72 -11.53
C LEU A 87 -29.24 24.47 -12.77
N GLU A 88 -29.10 23.89 -13.96
CA GLU A 88 -29.52 24.52 -15.22
C GLU A 88 -31.02 24.80 -15.30
N ILE A 89 -31.86 24.03 -14.59
CA ILE A 89 -33.31 24.22 -14.59
C ILE A 89 -33.82 25.21 -13.53
N LEU A 90 -32.94 25.73 -12.66
CA LEU A 90 -33.32 26.61 -11.54
C LEU A 90 -33.37 28.10 -11.89
N GLY A 91 -33.13 28.47 -13.17
CA GLY A 91 -33.14 29.87 -13.61
C GLY A 91 -32.05 30.73 -12.98
N LEU A 92 -30.89 30.14 -12.67
CA LEU A 92 -29.74 30.83 -12.07
C LEU A 92 -29.03 31.75 -13.08
N SER A 93 -28.24 32.70 -12.59
CA SER A 93 -27.44 33.56 -13.46
C SER A 93 -26.37 32.77 -14.22
N GLU A 94 -26.00 33.27 -15.41
CA GLU A 94 -24.97 32.64 -16.25
C GLU A 94 -23.64 32.49 -15.52
N GLY A 95 -23.26 33.46 -14.67
CA GLY A 95 -22.03 33.41 -13.88
C GLY A 95 -22.00 32.24 -12.89
N VAL A 96 -23.11 31.97 -12.20
CA VAL A 96 -23.22 30.85 -11.25
C VAL A 96 -23.15 29.51 -12.00
N LEU A 97 -23.85 29.39 -13.13
CA LEU A 97 -23.82 28.19 -13.96
C LEU A 97 -22.42 27.95 -14.55
N ALA A 98 -21.74 29.00 -15.01
CA ALA A 98 -20.38 28.91 -15.52
C ALA A 98 -19.38 28.45 -14.44
N GLN A 99 -19.52 28.99 -13.22
CA GLN A 99 -18.71 28.54 -12.08
C GLN A 99 -18.95 27.05 -11.76
N ALA A 100 -20.21 26.63 -11.69
CA ALA A 100 -20.57 25.23 -11.44
C ALA A 100 -20.00 24.29 -12.52
N LYS A 101 -20.15 24.65 -13.80
CA LYS A 101 -19.60 23.90 -14.94
C LYS A 101 -18.09 23.81 -14.90
N SER A 102 -17.40 24.91 -14.55
CA SER A 102 -15.95 24.94 -14.39
C SER A 102 -15.48 23.95 -13.31
N LEU A 103 -16.14 23.93 -12.15
CA LEU A 103 -15.85 22.97 -11.08
C LEU A 103 -16.12 21.52 -11.51
N ASN A 104 -17.24 21.25 -12.20
CA ASN A 104 -17.54 19.91 -12.70
C ASN A 104 -16.47 19.45 -13.72
N ASN A 105 -16.00 20.33 -14.60
CA ASN A 105 -14.94 19.99 -15.55
C ASN A 105 -13.65 19.52 -14.86
N LEU A 106 -13.32 20.07 -13.69
CA LEU A 106 -12.18 19.60 -12.88
C LEU A 106 -12.40 18.17 -12.34
N ILE A 107 -13.64 17.80 -12.00
CA ILE A 107 -14.00 16.45 -11.54
C ILE A 107 -14.00 15.47 -12.72
N GLN A 108 -14.59 15.85 -13.85
CA GLN A 108 -14.62 15.01 -15.05
C GLN A 108 -13.21 14.72 -15.58
N GLY A 109 -12.32 15.70 -15.43
CA GLY A 109 -10.98 15.69 -16.01
C GLY A 109 -11.00 16.32 -17.40
N SER A 110 -9.89 16.96 -17.77
CA SER A 110 -9.74 17.56 -19.09
C SER A 110 -9.81 16.49 -20.18
N LYS A 111 -10.68 16.69 -21.18
CA LYS A 111 -10.53 16.02 -22.48
C LYS A 111 -9.19 16.47 -23.08
N LYS A 112 -8.39 15.55 -23.65
CA LYS A 112 -7.10 15.85 -24.27
C LYS A 112 -7.20 17.14 -25.10
N LYS A 113 -6.51 18.21 -24.69
CA LYS A 113 -6.20 19.29 -25.64
C LYS A 113 -5.32 18.68 -26.74
N LYS A 114 -5.58 19.01 -28.01
CA LYS A 114 -4.60 18.78 -29.07
C LYS A 114 -3.30 19.46 -28.63
N LYS A 115 -2.17 18.78 -28.81
CA LYS A 115 -0.86 19.41 -28.59
C LYS A 115 -0.77 20.58 -29.58
N GLU A 116 -0.48 21.78 -29.08
CA GLU A 116 -0.07 22.89 -29.93
C GLU A 116 1.37 22.59 -30.35
N VAL A 117 1.56 22.41 -31.65
CA VAL A 117 2.87 22.30 -32.30
C VAL A 117 3.33 23.72 -32.56
N ASP A 118 4.55 24.04 -32.15
CA ASP A 118 5.17 25.33 -32.48
C ASP A 118 5.43 25.39 -33.99
N GLU A 119 4.81 26.35 -34.68
CA GLU A 119 4.89 26.49 -36.14
C GLU A 119 6.30 26.88 -36.62
N GLU A 120 7.16 27.44 -35.76
CA GLU A 120 8.51 27.87 -36.12
C GLU A 120 9.60 26.82 -35.88
N THR A 121 9.43 25.94 -34.88
CA THR A 121 10.47 24.97 -34.47
C THR A 121 10.08 23.52 -34.71
N GLY A 122 8.80 23.22 -34.93
CA GLY A 122 8.29 21.85 -35.04
C GLY A 122 8.43 21.02 -33.76
N GLU A 123 8.90 21.62 -32.67
CA GLU A 123 9.05 20.95 -31.38
C GLU A 123 7.74 21.01 -30.57
N GLU A 124 7.41 19.90 -29.92
CA GLU A 124 6.27 19.87 -29.01
C GLU A 124 6.58 20.74 -27.76
N SER A 125 5.74 21.74 -27.51
CA SER A 125 5.84 22.54 -26.28
C SER A 125 5.76 21.63 -25.04
N LYS A 126 6.80 21.72 -24.17
CA LYS A 126 6.85 20.97 -22.91
C LYS A 126 5.78 21.51 -21.96
N THR A 127 4.61 20.89 -21.99
CA THR A 127 3.51 21.22 -21.09
C THR A 127 3.64 20.41 -19.80
N VAL A 128 3.69 21.11 -18.66
CA VAL A 128 3.64 20.47 -17.34
C VAL A 128 2.26 19.81 -17.20
N SER A 129 2.24 18.54 -16.79
CA SER A 129 1.00 17.83 -16.49
C SER A 129 0.28 18.54 -15.33
N THR A 130 -0.80 19.24 -15.64
CA THR A 130 -1.66 19.95 -14.68
C THR A 130 -2.84 19.10 -14.20
N SER A 131 -2.77 17.78 -14.40
CA SER A 131 -3.89 16.88 -14.09
C SER A 131 -4.27 16.95 -12.61
N ARG A 132 -5.47 17.47 -12.32
CA ARG A 132 -6.06 17.58 -10.98
C ARG A 132 -6.95 16.38 -10.63
N GLN A 133 -6.53 15.18 -11.01
CA GLN A 133 -7.35 13.95 -10.95
C GLN A 133 -7.02 13.03 -9.77
N SER A 134 -6.22 13.47 -8.80
CA SER A 134 -6.02 12.69 -7.57
C SER A 134 -7.33 12.60 -6.76
N TYR A 135 -7.51 11.53 -5.99
CA TYR A 135 -8.69 11.36 -5.12
C TYR A 135 -8.92 12.55 -4.20
N THR A 136 -7.85 13.08 -3.59
CA THR A 136 -7.90 14.30 -2.76
C THR A 136 -8.42 15.50 -3.54
N GLN A 137 -7.86 15.78 -4.73
CA GLN A 137 -8.33 16.91 -5.55
C GLN A 137 -9.76 16.73 -6.04
N LEU A 138 -10.18 15.50 -6.34
CA LEU A 138 -11.56 15.20 -6.72
C LEU A 138 -12.53 15.50 -5.57
N ALA A 139 -12.22 15.08 -4.33
CA ALA A 139 -13.00 15.42 -3.16
C ALA A 139 -13.02 16.94 -2.90
N ASP A 140 -11.88 17.62 -3.00
CA ASP A 140 -11.80 19.08 -2.82
C ASP A 140 -12.64 19.84 -3.84
N ASN A 141 -12.61 19.42 -5.11
CA ASN A 141 -13.44 20.05 -6.15
C ASN A 141 -14.93 19.77 -5.93
N PHE A 142 -15.28 18.57 -5.46
CA PHE A 142 -16.65 18.25 -5.08
C PHE A 142 -17.14 19.10 -3.91
N SER A 143 -16.31 19.30 -2.87
CA SER A 143 -16.58 20.21 -1.75
C SER A 143 -16.94 21.62 -2.21
N LYS A 144 -16.20 22.15 -3.20
CA LYS A 144 -16.50 23.47 -3.80
C LYS A 144 -17.85 23.51 -4.50
N ILE A 145 -18.27 22.42 -5.15
CA ILE A 145 -19.64 22.32 -5.69
C ILE A 145 -20.63 22.37 -4.54
N LEU A 146 -20.43 21.64 -3.44
CA LEU A 146 -21.35 21.65 -2.29
C LEU A 146 -21.45 23.03 -1.63
N GLN A 147 -20.34 23.75 -1.52
CA GLN A 147 -20.33 25.13 -1.04
C GLN A 147 -21.14 26.05 -1.94
N LEU A 148 -21.05 25.89 -3.26
CA LEU A 148 -21.90 26.63 -4.20
C LEU A 148 -23.38 26.26 -4.06
N LEU A 149 -23.71 24.98 -3.87
CA LEU A 149 -25.10 24.56 -3.65
C LEU A 149 -25.70 25.19 -2.39
N ALA A 150 -24.89 25.31 -1.33
CA ALA A 150 -25.32 25.93 -0.08
C ALA A 150 -25.67 27.43 -0.21
N THR A 151 -25.18 28.12 -1.24
CA THR A 151 -25.52 29.54 -1.48
C THR A 151 -26.77 29.73 -2.34
N ILE A 152 -27.39 28.66 -2.82
CA ILE A 152 -28.53 28.70 -3.76
C ILE A 152 -29.81 28.28 -3.00
N PRO A 153 -30.67 29.24 -2.57
CA PRO A 153 -31.87 28.91 -1.80
C PRO A 153 -32.90 28.08 -2.56
N THR A 154 -32.89 28.16 -3.90
CA THR A 154 -33.80 27.41 -4.78
C THR A 154 -33.34 25.98 -5.03
N TYR A 155 -32.17 25.56 -4.53
CA TYR A 155 -31.69 24.20 -4.67
C TYR A 155 -32.43 23.24 -3.72
N ASN A 156 -33.55 22.71 -4.19
CA ASN A 156 -34.40 21.77 -3.45
C ASN A 156 -34.75 20.54 -4.30
N PRO A 157 -33.80 19.60 -4.52
CA PRO A 157 -34.05 18.43 -5.35
C PRO A 157 -34.92 17.38 -4.64
N ASN A 158 -35.82 16.75 -5.41
CA ASN A 158 -36.69 15.68 -4.90
C ASN A 158 -35.97 14.34 -4.66
N LEU A 159 -34.89 14.09 -5.40
CA LEU A 159 -34.12 12.85 -5.28
C LEU A 159 -33.19 12.90 -4.08
N GLU A 160 -33.30 11.90 -3.19
CA GLU A 160 -32.50 11.81 -1.96
C GLU A 160 -31.00 11.95 -2.25
N GLU A 161 -30.46 11.27 -3.26
CA GLU A 161 -29.04 11.29 -3.61
C GLU A 161 -28.49 12.68 -3.98
N LEU A 162 -29.37 13.61 -4.39
CA LEU A 162 -28.98 14.97 -4.78
C LEU A 162 -29.26 15.99 -3.66
N LYS A 163 -29.91 15.60 -2.55
CA LYS A 163 -30.10 16.52 -1.43
C LYS A 163 -28.75 16.90 -0.83
N LEU A 164 -28.58 18.18 -0.51
CA LEU A 164 -27.32 18.73 0.01
C LEU A 164 -26.78 17.94 1.21
N VAL A 165 -27.66 17.54 2.15
CA VAL A 165 -27.28 16.73 3.32
C VAL A 165 -26.64 15.38 2.93
N ASN A 166 -27.21 14.70 1.93
CA ASN A 166 -26.72 13.40 1.47
C ASN A 166 -25.45 13.56 0.62
N LEU A 167 -25.34 14.64 -0.15
CA LEU A 167 -24.11 14.98 -0.88
C LEU A 167 -22.95 15.31 0.08
N ILE A 168 -23.21 15.99 1.20
CA ILE A 168 -22.23 16.23 2.26
C ILE A 168 -21.79 14.91 2.89
N ALA A 169 -22.73 14.01 3.23
CA ALA A 169 -22.40 12.69 3.75
C ALA A 169 -21.56 11.87 2.74
N TYR A 170 -21.89 11.96 1.44
CA TYR A 170 -21.11 11.35 0.38
C TYR A 170 -19.70 11.93 0.32
N HIS A 171 -19.53 13.26 0.35
CA HIS A 171 -18.22 13.91 0.41
C HIS A 171 -17.39 13.42 1.62
N THR A 172 -17.99 13.30 2.81
CA THR A 172 -17.31 12.74 3.98
C THR A 172 -16.79 11.32 3.71
N THR A 173 -17.59 10.47 3.07
CA THR A 173 -17.17 9.10 2.67
C THR A 173 -15.98 9.13 1.71
N LEU A 174 -15.95 10.07 0.76
CA LEU A 174 -14.84 10.26 -0.18
C LEU A 174 -13.54 10.65 0.55
N VAL A 175 -13.61 11.55 1.52
CA VAL A 175 -12.44 11.99 2.30
C VAL A 175 -11.95 10.88 3.22
N GLU A 176 -12.87 10.22 3.95
CA GLU A 176 -12.53 9.15 4.88
C GLU A 176 -11.92 7.93 4.19
N SER A 177 -12.46 7.52 3.04
CA SER A 177 -11.90 6.41 2.27
C SER A 177 -10.50 6.71 1.74
N THR A 178 -10.20 7.96 1.36
CA THR A 178 -8.83 8.39 1.01
C THR A 178 -7.90 8.33 2.22
N LYS A 179 -8.32 8.92 3.35
CA LYS A 179 -7.53 8.90 4.60
C LYS A 179 -7.24 7.48 5.08
N ASN A 180 -8.19 6.55 4.93
CA ASN A 180 -8.01 5.16 5.35
C ASN A 180 -6.91 4.43 4.54
N VAL A 181 -6.74 4.77 3.26
CA VAL A 181 -5.60 4.25 2.47
C VAL A 181 -4.29 4.72 3.06
N ASP A 182 -4.16 6.01 3.37
CA ASP A 182 -2.93 6.57 3.94
C ASP A 182 -2.61 5.93 5.32
N ILE A 183 -3.62 5.74 6.15
CA ILE A 183 -3.48 5.06 7.47
C ILE A 183 -2.98 3.62 7.29
N THR A 184 -3.62 2.84 6.42
CA THR A 184 -3.25 1.44 6.22
C THR A 184 -1.88 1.28 5.54
N GLU A 185 -1.50 2.22 4.65
CA GLU A 185 -0.17 2.28 4.05
C GLU A 185 0.92 2.59 5.09
N ALA A 186 0.70 3.58 5.95
CA ALA A 186 1.64 3.89 7.03
C ALA A 186 1.88 2.69 7.95
N VAL A 187 0.81 1.99 8.34
CA VAL A 187 0.89 0.77 9.17
C VAL A 187 1.65 -0.34 8.44
N LEU A 188 1.38 -0.56 7.15
CA LEU A 188 2.10 -1.55 6.34
C LEU A 188 3.60 -1.23 6.26
N ASN A 189 3.97 0.03 6.04
CA ASN A 189 5.37 0.45 5.95
C ASN A 189 6.13 0.17 7.24
N THR A 190 5.54 0.46 8.40
CA THR A 190 6.13 0.11 9.70
C THR A 190 6.36 -1.40 9.84
N LYS A 191 5.39 -2.23 9.44
CA LYS A 191 5.54 -3.70 9.49
C LYS A 191 6.59 -4.24 8.52
N LEU A 192 6.75 -3.61 7.34
CA LEU A 192 7.85 -3.94 6.43
C LEU A 192 9.22 -3.66 7.05
N ILE A 193 9.38 -2.53 7.75
CA ILE A 193 10.60 -2.17 8.46
C ILE A 193 10.90 -3.15 9.60
N GLU A 194 9.90 -3.45 10.44
CA GLU A 194 10.03 -4.41 11.55
C GLU A 194 10.47 -5.79 11.06
N ARG A 195 9.81 -6.31 10.02
CA ARG A 195 10.19 -7.58 9.39
C ARG A 195 11.62 -7.53 8.85
N ASN A 196 12.00 -6.46 8.14
CA ASN A 196 13.36 -6.33 7.61
C ASN A 196 14.41 -6.29 8.73
N ASN A 197 14.11 -5.64 9.85
CA ASN A 197 14.98 -5.63 11.02
C ASN A 197 15.15 -7.03 11.62
N ILE A 198 14.08 -7.81 11.72
CA ILE A 198 14.14 -9.18 12.25
C ILE A 198 14.91 -10.11 11.30
N LEU A 199 14.69 -9.98 9.98
CA LEU A 199 15.28 -10.90 9.02
C LEU A 199 16.72 -10.54 8.61
N TYR A 200 17.04 -9.25 8.50
CA TYR A 200 18.22 -8.78 7.76
C TYR A 200 19.09 -7.76 8.50
N LYS A 201 18.75 -7.34 9.73
CA LYS A 201 19.60 -6.42 10.50
C LYS A 201 21.01 -7.01 10.68
N SER A 202 22.03 -6.22 10.37
CA SER A 202 23.42 -6.66 10.51
C SER A 202 23.70 -7.12 11.94
N GLY A 203 24.33 -8.29 12.09
CA GLY A 203 24.73 -8.88 13.37
C GLY A 203 23.61 -9.62 14.12
N THR A 204 22.35 -9.18 14.01
CA THR A 204 21.23 -9.70 14.83
C THR A 204 20.09 -10.30 14.03
N GLY A 205 20.03 -10.09 12.71
CA GLY A 205 18.96 -10.60 11.86
C GLY A 205 19.09 -12.09 11.58
N LEU A 206 17.97 -12.72 11.22
CA LEU A 206 17.89 -14.14 10.86
C LEU A 206 18.99 -14.56 9.88
N TYR A 207 19.20 -13.80 8.81
CA TYR A 207 20.24 -14.11 7.83
C TYR A 207 21.63 -14.23 8.47
N THR A 208 22.04 -13.23 9.26
CA THR A 208 23.36 -13.25 9.91
C THR A 208 23.48 -14.37 10.93
N ILE A 209 22.45 -14.59 11.74
CA ILE A 209 22.43 -15.64 12.77
C ILE A 209 22.54 -17.02 12.11
N ALA A 210 21.77 -17.29 11.06
CA ALA A 210 21.83 -18.56 10.34
C ALA A 210 23.22 -18.84 9.75
N GLN A 211 23.88 -17.81 9.20
CA GLN A 211 25.24 -17.95 8.70
C GLN A 211 26.26 -18.21 9.82
N ASN A 212 26.05 -17.63 11.01
CA ASN A 212 26.89 -17.89 12.18
C ASN A 212 26.68 -19.30 12.76
N VAL A 213 25.44 -19.81 12.77
CA VAL A 213 25.17 -21.22 13.13
C VAL A 213 25.96 -22.15 12.22
N LYS A 214 25.95 -21.92 10.89
CA LYS A 214 26.73 -22.74 9.95
C LYS A 214 28.24 -22.67 10.20
N LYS A 215 28.78 -21.48 10.47
CA LYS A 215 30.20 -21.31 10.83
C LYS A 215 30.55 -22.07 12.11
N TYR A 216 29.68 -22.01 13.11
CA TYR A 216 29.89 -22.72 14.37
C TYR A 216 29.90 -24.24 14.16
N VAL A 217 28.91 -24.80 13.46
CA VAL A 217 28.91 -26.23 13.10
C VAL A 217 30.17 -26.61 12.31
N LYS A 218 30.61 -25.77 11.36
CA LYS A 218 31.87 -25.97 10.62
C LYS A 218 33.09 -26.02 11.55
N SER A 219 33.11 -25.22 12.61
CA SER A 219 34.24 -25.16 13.55
C SER A 219 34.33 -26.40 14.45
N ILE A 220 33.19 -26.97 14.86
CA ILE A 220 33.16 -28.09 15.80
C ILE A 220 33.23 -29.47 15.10
N TYR A 221 32.66 -29.62 13.90
CA TYR A 221 32.69 -30.88 13.14
C TYR A 221 33.72 -30.88 12.00
N GLY A 222 34.19 -29.71 11.57
CA GLY A 222 35.10 -29.57 10.43
C GLY A 222 34.39 -29.37 9.09
N ALA A 223 35.14 -28.84 8.11
CA ALA A 223 34.61 -28.41 6.81
C ALA A 223 34.15 -29.54 5.88
N THR A 224 34.64 -30.77 6.09
CA THR A 224 34.34 -31.96 5.29
C THR A 224 33.34 -32.89 5.96
N SER A 225 32.80 -32.52 7.12
CA SER A 225 31.88 -33.35 7.90
C SER A 225 30.52 -33.51 7.23
N PRO A 226 29.85 -34.67 7.40
CA PRO A 226 28.46 -34.86 7.01
C PRO A 226 27.51 -33.81 7.63
N GLU A 227 27.72 -33.46 8.90
CA GLU A 227 26.92 -32.50 9.67
C GLU A 227 26.95 -31.11 9.03
N TYR A 228 28.15 -30.62 8.69
CA TYR A 228 28.30 -29.35 7.98
C TYR A 228 27.75 -29.42 6.56
N SER A 229 27.98 -30.54 5.84
CA SER A 229 27.46 -30.74 4.48
C SER A 229 25.92 -30.62 4.43
N ASN A 230 25.21 -31.21 5.40
CA ASN A 230 23.75 -31.15 5.49
C ASN A 230 23.23 -29.71 5.61
N ILE A 231 23.79 -28.92 6.54
CA ILE A 231 23.30 -27.56 6.77
C ILE A 231 23.82 -26.54 5.76
N SER A 232 24.98 -26.79 5.13
CA SER A 232 25.58 -25.85 4.17
C SER A 232 24.71 -25.65 2.93
N LYS A 233 23.92 -26.68 2.56
CA LYS A 233 22.99 -26.69 1.43
C LYS A 233 21.72 -25.87 1.68
N ILE A 234 21.39 -25.59 2.95
CA ILE A 234 20.24 -24.75 3.32
C ILE A 234 20.56 -23.30 2.92
N LYS A 235 19.81 -22.70 1.99
CA LYS A 235 20.16 -21.40 1.41
C LYS A 235 19.41 -20.27 2.10
N PHE A 236 20.13 -19.24 2.52
CA PHE A 236 19.54 -17.99 3.00
C PHE A 236 19.89 -16.85 2.04
N THR A 237 18.96 -15.94 1.79
CA THR A 237 19.17 -14.72 1.00
C THR A 237 19.19 -13.48 1.90
N SER A 238 19.92 -12.44 1.51
CA SER A 238 20.11 -11.22 2.32
C SER A 238 19.04 -10.14 2.12
N SER A 239 18.05 -10.38 1.26
CA SER A 239 16.94 -9.48 0.94
C SER A 239 15.83 -10.24 0.22
#